data_AF-A0A349IPA9-F1
#
_entry.id   AF-A0A349IPA9-F1
#
_cell.length_a   1.000
_cell.length_b   1.000
_cell.length_c   1.000
_cell.angle_alpha   90.00
_cell.angle_beta   90.00
_cell.angle_gamma   90.00
#
_symmetry.space_group_name_H-M   'P 1'
#
loop_
_entity.id
_entity.type
_entity.pdbx_description
1 polymer ?
#
loop_
_entity_poly.entity_id
_entity_poly.type
_entity_poly.pdbx_seq_one_letter_code
_entity_poly.pdbx_strand_id
1 'polypeptide(L)'
;MKKALFIGRFQPFHQGHLDALKQISESEVIIGIGSSQYSETDDNPLSFEERKKIIEEKLKNLNLNYKIIGIPDIHEETEWVDHVKKIVGNFDMVYTGNELVQTLFEQKGYVVHGIKKNIDISATEIRTEAKRLFEKLGKTKRTFSYCLGIAPITLEINRLKKKQNAIILAHSYQTTDIMYGVADFIGDSYGLAKIASQHDAQKIIFCSVHFMGETAKILNPEKEVFVPAVAGCSLAESITAEDVRNLKTRYPGIPVVTYVNTSAEVKAESDICCTSSNALKIIESLPDETIIFIPDILMGQNLQKQTKKKLILWNGTCIVHEQFDRQAVDNIRAQFPGTKILAHYECTSSVADAVDMVGSTGDMLKYVKENPAEHYMLITECGITDRVQTEFPDKHIVGSCQLCPYMKQIKLEDVLNALKSPKKEQIIELDKEILEKAKKSLDRMMEISTKAK
;
A
#
# COMPACT_ATOMS: atom_id res chain seq x y z
N MET A 1 7.86 44.95 -15.04
CA MET A 1 7.39 43.74 -14.32
C MET A 1 8.57 43.22 -13.53
N LYS A 2 8.44 43.05 -12.21
CA LYS A 2 9.52 42.50 -11.38
C LYS A 2 9.69 41.02 -11.69
N LYS A 3 10.94 40.55 -11.82
CA LYS A 3 11.32 39.18 -12.15
C LYS A 3 12.08 38.55 -10.99
N ALA A 4 11.61 37.41 -10.52
CA ALA A 4 12.29 36.60 -9.51
C ALA A 4 13.08 35.46 -10.18
N LEU A 5 14.31 35.21 -9.75
CA LEU A 5 15.07 34.01 -10.08
C LEU A 5 14.96 33.01 -8.92
N PHE A 6 14.22 31.93 -9.11
CA PHE A 6 14.22 30.78 -8.21
C PHE A 6 15.23 29.74 -8.69
N ILE A 7 16.36 29.60 -8.00
CA ILE A 7 17.50 28.80 -8.46
C ILE A 7 17.84 27.63 -7.53
N GLY A 8 18.05 26.46 -8.13
CA GLY A 8 18.44 25.23 -7.44
C GLY A 8 18.70 24.08 -8.41
N ARG A 9 19.22 22.95 -7.91
CA ARG A 9 19.43 21.75 -8.74
C ARG A 9 18.13 21.00 -9.04
N PHE A 10 17.15 21.07 -8.14
CA PHE A 10 15.84 20.41 -8.24
C PHE A 10 15.93 18.89 -8.52
N GLN A 11 16.77 18.19 -7.74
CA GLN A 11 17.04 16.75 -7.83
C GLN A 11 16.50 15.97 -6.60
N PRO A 12 15.18 15.74 -6.45
CA PRO A 12 14.09 16.11 -7.34
C PRO A 12 13.37 17.39 -6.89
N PHE A 13 12.42 17.87 -7.71
CA PHE A 13 11.50 18.94 -7.31
C PHE A 13 10.40 18.40 -6.39
N HIS A 14 10.36 18.85 -5.12
CA HIS A 14 9.41 18.38 -4.09
C HIS A 14 8.49 19.50 -3.57
N GLN A 15 7.53 19.16 -2.70
CA GLN A 15 6.50 20.08 -2.17
C GLN A 15 7.08 21.35 -1.53
N GLY A 16 8.20 21.24 -0.80
CA GLY A 16 8.88 22.43 -0.25
C GLY A 16 9.27 23.49 -1.31
N HIS A 17 9.65 23.08 -2.52
CA HIS A 17 9.90 24.04 -3.61
C HIS A 17 8.60 24.67 -4.13
N LEU A 18 7.50 23.90 -4.16
CA LEU A 18 6.19 24.40 -4.54
C LEU A 18 5.67 25.44 -3.55
N ASP A 19 5.84 25.19 -2.26
CA ASP A 19 5.45 26.12 -1.20
C ASP A 19 6.33 27.37 -1.18
N ALA A 20 7.60 27.24 -1.57
CA ALA A 20 8.48 28.38 -1.77
C ALA A 20 8.02 29.24 -2.96
N LEU A 21 7.71 28.62 -4.10
CA LEU A 21 7.19 29.33 -5.28
C LEU A 21 5.88 30.09 -4.99
N LYS A 22 4.99 29.52 -4.16
CA LYS A 22 3.76 30.20 -3.74
C LYS A 22 3.98 31.45 -2.88
N GLN A 23 5.17 31.60 -2.28
CA GLN A 23 5.54 32.77 -1.48
C GLN A 23 6.16 33.89 -2.33
N ILE A 24 6.46 33.63 -3.60
CA ILE A 24 7.02 34.60 -4.54
C ILE A 24 5.88 35.51 -5.04
N SER A 25 6.02 36.82 -4.85
CA SER A 25 4.97 37.81 -5.15
C SER A 25 5.12 38.47 -6.53
N GLU A 26 6.20 38.12 -7.22
CA GLU A 26 6.66 38.78 -8.44
C GLU A 26 5.84 38.35 -9.66
N SER A 27 5.75 39.27 -10.64
CA SER A 27 4.94 39.11 -11.85
C SER A 27 5.44 38.05 -12.85
N GLU A 28 6.70 37.63 -12.73
CA GLU A 28 7.31 36.60 -13.56
C GLU A 28 8.39 35.87 -12.76
N VAL A 29 8.37 34.54 -12.80
CA VAL A 29 9.33 33.68 -12.09
C VAL A 29 10.20 32.90 -13.06
N ILE A 30 11.51 33.05 -12.93
CA ILE A 30 12.50 32.28 -13.66
C ILE A 30 12.95 31.12 -12.76
N ILE A 31 12.69 29.89 -13.18
CA ILE A 31 13.16 28.68 -12.49
C ILE A 31 14.48 28.24 -13.13
N GLY A 32 15.58 28.53 -12.44
CA GLY A 32 16.94 28.19 -12.87
C GLY A 32 17.37 26.82 -12.36
N ILE A 33 17.45 25.83 -13.26
CA ILE A 33 17.88 24.47 -12.95
C ILE A 33 19.42 24.39 -13.04
N GLY A 34 20.10 24.41 -11.90
CA GLY A 34 21.56 24.25 -11.81
C GLY A 34 22.03 22.83 -12.15
N SER A 35 23.33 22.68 -12.46
CA SER A 35 23.91 21.40 -12.89
C SER A 35 23.15 20.78 -14.07
N SER A 36 22.69 21.61 -15.02
CA SER A 36 21.80 21.16 -16.09
C SER A 36 22.49 20.24 -17.12
N GLN A 37 23.82 20.28 -17.20
CA GLN A 37 24.59 19.45 -18.13
C GLN A 37 24.78 18.00 -17.65
N TYR A 38 24.52 17.72 -16.37
CA TYR A 38 24.74 16.41 -15.77
C TYR A 38 23.41 15.62 -15.69
N SER A 39 23.51 14.33 -15.97
CA SER A 39 22.45 13.32 -15.85
C SER A 39 23.07 11.98 -15.50
N GLU A 40 22.28 11.05 -14.95
CA GLU A 40 22.72 9.67 -14.68
C GLU A 40 23.94 9.55 -13.75
N THR A 41 24.12 10.51 -12.84
CA THR A 41 25.15 10.47 -11.79
C THR A 41 24.51 10.40 -10.41
N ASP A 42 25.28 10.04 -9.38
CA ASP A 42 24.79 10.01 -7.99
C ASP A 42 24.24 11.36 -7.51
N ASP A 43 24.86 12.45 -7.97
CA ASP A 43 24.48 13.82 -7.62
C ASP A 43 23.44 14.44 -8.55
N ASN A 44 23.34 13.95 -9.79
CA ASN A 44 22.38 14.39 -10.79
C ASN A 44 21.74 13.18 -11.47
N PRO A 45 20.82 12.47 -10.81
CA PRO A 45 20.21 11.27 -11.37
C PRO A 45 19.22 11.58 -12.49
N LEU A 46 18.58 12.75 -12.45
CA LEU A 46 17.64 13.19 -13.48
C LEU A 46 18.32 14.15 -14.46
N SER A 47 18.03 13.97 -15.73
CA SER A 47 18.37 14.91 -16.80
C SER A 47 17.66 16.26 -16.62
N PHE A 48 18.11 17.28 -17.38
CA PHE A 48 17.43 18.58 -17.42
C PHE A 48 15.96 18.44 -17.88
N GLU A 49 15.70 17.66 -18.94
CA GLU A 49 14.35 17.50 -19.48
C GLU A 49 13.42 16.75 -18.51
N GLU A 50 13.91 15.74 -17.80
CA GLU A 50 13.12 15.08 -16.75
C GLU A 50 12.77 16.02 -15.60
N ARG A 51 13.75 16.80 -15.11
CA ARG A 51 13.51 17.81 -14.07
C ARG A 51 12.51 18.86 -14.53
N LYS A 52 12.69 19.38 -15.75
CA LYS A 52 11.78 20.36 -16.35
C LYS A 52 10.35 19.82 -16.42
N LYS A 53 10.16 18.60 -16.93
CA LYS A 53 8.85 17.96 -17.02
C LYS A 53 8.20 17.79 -15.65
N ILE A 54 8.95 17.33 -14.64
CA ILE A 54 8.44 17.19 -13.25
C ILE A 54 7.98 18.56 -12.71
N ILE A 55 8.75 19.62 -12.95
CA ILE A 55 8.40 20.98 -12.52
C ILE A 55 7.12 21.43 -13.22
N GLU A 56 7.04 21.32 -14.55
CA GLU A 56 5.86 21.71 -15.34
C GLU A 56 4.59 20.97 -14.88
N GLU A 57 4.68 19.66 -14.64
CA GLU A 57 3.57 18.86 -14.12
C GLU A 57 3.10 19.33 -12.74
N LYS A 58 4.03 19.67 -11.84
CA LYS A 58 3.70 20.17 -10.49
C LYS A 58 3.14 21.60 -10.50
N LEU A 59 3.51 22.40 -11.50
CA LEU A 59 3.04 23.78 -11.64
C LEU A 59 1.75 23.92 -12.45
N LYS A 60 1.27 22.85 -13.11
CA LYS A 60 0.09 22.87 -14.00
C LYS A 60 -1.17 23.51 -13.41
N ASN A 61 -1.36 23.40 -12.09
CA ASN A 61 -2.53 23.93 -11.38
C ASN A 61 -2.27 25.26 -10.66
N LEU A 62 -1.09 25.86 -10.84
CA LEU A 62 -0.75 27.16 -10.30
C LEU A 62 -0.89 28.23 -11.38
N ASN A 63 -1.60 29.30 -11.05
CA ASN A 63 -1.68 30.49 -11.89
C ASN A 63 -0.39 31.32 -11.74
N LEU A 64 0.74 30.74 -12.19
CA LEU A 64 2.08 31.33 -12.10
C LEU A 64 2.61 31.60 -13.51
N ASN A 65 3.08 32.82 -13.76
CA ASN A 65 3.82 33.14 -14.98
C ASN A 65 5.29 32.76 -14.79
N TYR A 66 5.74 31.68 -15.43
CA TYR A 66 7.10 31.16 -15.23
C TYR A 66 7.83 30.78 -16.52
N LYS A 67 9.17 30.78 -16.45
CA LYS A 67 10.06 30.17 -17.45
C LYS A 67 11.09 29.26 -16.78
N ILE A 68 11.40 28.12 -17.39
CA ILE A 68 12.40 27.16 -16.88
C ILE A 68 13.65 27.26 -17.75
N ILE A 69 14.81 27.45 -17.11
CA ILE A 69 16.10 27.62 -17.79
C ILE A 69 17.14 26.69 -17.17
N GLY A 70 17.86 25.93 -18.00
CA GLY A 70 19.00 25.13 -17.56
C GLY A 70 20.26 25.99 -17.40
N ILE A 71 20.93 25.84 -16.27
CA ILE A 71 22.16 26.56 -15.93
C ILE A 71 23.27 25.51 -15.76
N PRO A 72 24.19 25.39 -16.74
CA PRO A 72 25.31 24.48 -16.61
C PRO A 72 26.30 25.00 -15.57
N ASP A 73 26.93 24.09 -14.83
CA ASP A 73 27.96 24.46 -13.86
C ASP A 73 29.23 24.97 -14.55
N ILE A 74 29.86 25.98 -13.94
CA ILE A 74 31.23 26.42 -14.24
C ILE A 74 32.08 26.30 -12.97
N HIS A 75 33.37 26.00 -13.12
CA HIS A 75 34.28 25.76 -11.99
C HIS A 75 35.02 27.02 -11.50
N GLU A 76 34.39 28.18 -11.65
CA GLU A 76 34.92 29.48 -11.20
C GLU A 76 33.84 30.22 -10.39
N GLU A 77 33.97 30.21 -9.07
CA GLU A 77 32.95 30.75 -8.15
C GLU A 77 32.72 32.25 -8.31
N THR A 78 33.79 33.02 -8.59
CA THR A 78 33.73 34.49 -8.73
C THR A 78 32.95 34.95 -9.96
N GLU A 79 32.91 34.11 -10.99
CA GLU A 79 32.24 34.36 -12.28
C GLU A 79 30.85 33.69 -12.34
N TRP A 80 30.50 32.85 -11.36
CA TRP A 80 29.29 32.03 -11.41
C TRP A 80 28.00 32.85 -11.49
N VAL A 81 27.90 33.94 -10.72
CA VAL A 81 26.72 34.84 -10.78
C VAL A 81 26.59 35.53 -12.13
N ASP A 82 27.71 35.96 -12.72
CA ASP A 82 27.73 36.61 -14.03
C ASP A 82 27.39 35.61 -15.15
N HIS A 83 27.83 34.36 -15.01
CA HIS A 83 27.44 33.24 -15.86
C HIS A 83 25.93 32.99 -15.79
N VAL A 84 25.35 32.91 -14.59
CA VAL A 84 23.90 32.76 -14.39
C VAL A 84 23.15 33.91 -15.07
N LYS A 85 23.58 35.16 -14.86
CA LYS A 85 22.97 36.34 -15.46
C LYS A 85 23.00 36.31 -16.98
N LYS A 86 24.12 35.87 -17.59
CA LYS A 86 24.28 35.74 -19.03
C LYS A 86 23.27 34.76 -19.64
N ILE A 87 22.97 33.67 -18.94
CA ILE A 87 22.07 32.62 -19.41
C ILE A 87 20.60 32.98 -19.13
N VAL A 88 20.32 33.42 -17.91
CA VAL A 88 18.95 33.65 -17.42
C VAL A 88 18.37 34.98 -17.91
N GLY A 89 19.25 35.96 -18.16
CA GLY A 89 18.89 37.35 -18.42
C GLY A 89 18.67 38.14 -17.14
N ASN A 90 17.96 39.26 -17.25
CA ASN A 90 17.72 40.16 -16.12
C ASN A 90 16.68 39.61 -15.14
N PHE A 91 16.97 39.73 -13.84
CA PHE A 91 16.08 39.47 -12.72
C PHE A 91 16.40 40.46 -11.59
N ASP A 92 15.41 40.76 -10.75
CA ASP A 92 15.50 41.78 -9.70
C ASP A 92 15.85 41.18 -8.34
N MET A 93 15.52 39.91 -8.13
CA MET A 93 15.62 39.23 -6.84
C MET A 93 15.86 37.74 -7.03
N VAL A 94 16.53 37.11 -6.06
CA VAL A 94 16.93 35.70 -6.09
C VAL A 94 16.32 34.94 -4.93
N TYR A 95 15.76 33.78 -5.20
CA TYR A 95 15.22 32.85 -4.22
C TYR A 95 16.03 31.56 -4.29
N THR A 96 16.60 31.13 -3.17
CA THR A 96 17.32 29.86 -3.11
C THR A 96 17.41 29.31 -1.69
N GLY A 97 17.43 27.98 -1.57
CA GLY A 97 17.66 27.28 -0.31
C GLY A 97 19.12 26.87 -0.07
N ASN A 98 20.04 27.22 -0.98
CA ASN A 98 21.47 26.87 -0.89
C ASN A 98 22.27 28.06 -0.34
N GLU A 99 22.91 27.89 0.81
CA GLU A 99 23.65 28.95 1.52
C GLU A 99 24.81 29.52 0.70
N LEU A 100 25.57 28.69 0.00
CA LEU A 100 26.66 29.14 -0.88
C LEU A 100 26.12 30.03 -2.00
N VAL A 101 25.03 29.60 -2.65
CA VAL A 101 24.38 30.38 -3.71
C VAL A 101 23.85 31.71 -3.17
N GLN A 102 23.31 31.73 -1.95
CA GLN A 102 22.89 32.98 -1.30
C GLN A 102 24.06 33.94 -1.16
N THR A 103 25.17 33.48 -0.58
CA THR A 103 26.38 34.29 -0.39
C THR A 103 26.92 34.84 -1.70
N LEU A 104 26.98 34.02 -2.76
CA LEU A 104 27.48 34.46 -4.06
C LEU A 104 26.65 35.60 -4.66
N PHE A 105 25.32 35.51 -4.60
CA PHE A 105 24.44 36.56 -5.12
C PHE A 105 24.44 37.83 -4.26
N GLU A 106 24.47 37.70 -2.93
CA GLU A 106 24.57 38.82 -2.00
C GLU A 106 25.86 39.63 -2.22
N GLN A 107 26.99 38.96 -2.43
CA GLN A 107 28.28 39.60 -2.73
C GLN A 107 28.25 40.42 -4.03
N LYS A 108 27.39 40.08 -4.98
CA LYS A 108 27.17 40.82 -6.24
C LYS A 108 26.05 41.87 -6.12
N GLY A 109 25.54 42.11 -4.90
CA GLY A 109 24.56 43.16 -4.60
C GLY A 109 23.11 42.82 -4.94
N TYR A 110 22.79 41.54 -5.15
CA TYR A 110 21.41 41.11 -5.40
C TYR A 110 20.62 41.00 -4.09
N VAL A 111 19.32 41.28 -4.17
CA VAL A 111 18.39 40.99 -3.08
C VAL A 111 18.11 39.48 -3.10
N VAL A 112 18.56 38.78 -2.04
CA VAL A 112 18.38 37.34 -1.89
C VAL A 112 17.36 37.03 -0.80
N HIS A 113 16.40 36.19 -1.15
CA HIS A 113 15.40 35.65 -0.24
C HIS A 113 15.71 34.19 0.03
N GLY A 114 16.18 33.91 1.25
CA GLY A 114 16.33 32.54 1.75
C GLY A 114 14.97 31.85 1.83
N ILE A 115 14.88 30.65 1.28
CA ILE A 115 13.65 29.85 1.36
C ILE A 115 13.60 29.13 2.69
N LYS A 116 12.59 29.43 3.51
CA LYS A 116 12.32 28.66 4.73
C LYS A 116 12.00 27.22 4.35
N LYS A 117 12.79 26.27 4.86
CA LYS A 117 12.51 24.85 4.75
C LYS A 117 11.23 24.54 5.54
N ASN A 118 10.09 24.44 4.85
CA ASN A 118 8.84 23.99 5.46
C ASN A 118 8.82 22.48 5.75
N ILE A 119 9.85 21.75 5.29
CA ILE A 119 10.03 20.32 5.48
C ILE A 119 11.48 20.12 5.96
N ASP A 120 11.65 19.46 7.11
CA ASP A 120 12.96 19.12 7.68
C ASP A 120 13.60 17.92 6.97
N ILE A 121 13.59 17.91 5.64
CA ILE A 121 14.12 16.83 4.80
C ILE A 121 15.06 17.44 3.78
N SER A 122 16.32 16.99 3.77
CA SER A 122 17.29 17.41 2.77
C SER A 122 17.12 16.65 1.45
N ALA A 123 17.57 17.26 0.34
CA ALA A 123 17.61 16.57 -0.96
C ALA A 123 18.48 15.30 -0.93
N THR A 124 19.53 15.28 -0.11
CA THR A 124 20.36 14.08 0.11
C THR A 124 19.56 12.95 0.74
N GLU A 125 18.76 13.23 1.77
CA GLU A 125 17.89 12.22 2.38
C GLU A 125 16.83 11.70 1.41
N ILE A 126 16.27 12.57 0.57
CA ILE A 126 15.33 12.16 -0.49
C ILE A 126 16.00 11.19 -1.46
N ARG A 127 17.22 11.48 -1.91
CA ARG A 127 17.98 10.59 -2.80
C ARG A 127 18.30 9.25 -2.14
N THR A 128 18.75 9.27 -0.90
CA THR A 128 19.04 8.03 -0.14
C THR A 128 17.79 7.18 0.02
N GLU A 129 16.66 7.79 0.37
CA GLU A 129 15.38 7.09 0.48
C GLU A 129 14.90 6.56 -0.87
N ALA A 130 15.05 7.33 -1.95
CA ALA A 130 14.72 6.88 -3.31
C ALA A 130 15.58 5.67 -3.73
N LYS A 131 16.88 5.64 -3.38
CA LYS A 131 17.75 4.47 -3.61
C LYS A 131 17.25 3.25 -2.83
N ARG A 132 16.96 3.40 -1.53
CA ARG A 132 16.37 2.32 -0.69
C ARG A 132 15.07 1.77 -1.28
N LEU A 133 14.19 2.66 -1.73
CA LEU A 133 12.94 2.27 -2.38
C LEU A 133 13.19 1.50 -3.68
N PHE A 134 14.11 1.99 -4.52
CA PHE A 134 14.39 1.40 -5.82
C PHE A 134 15.03 0.01 -5.73
N GLU A 135 15.79 -0.30 -4.69
CA GLU A 135 16.33 -1.66 -4.45
C GLU A 135 15.24 -2.74 -4.44
N LYS A 136 14.04 -2.41 -3.93
CA LYS A 136 12.89 -3.31 -3.94
C LYS A 136 11.96 -3.04 -5.11
N LEU A 137 11.55 -1.79 -5.30
CA LEU A 137 10.53 -1.42 -6.27
C LEU A 137 11.02 -1.53 -7.72
N GLY A 138 12.32 -1.38 -7.98
CA GLY A 138 12.92 -1.54 -9.31
C GLY A 138 12.84 -2.97 -9.84
N LYS A 139 12.53 -3.96 -8.99
CA LYS A 139 12.22 -5.34 -9.41
C LYS A 139 10.82 -5.48 -10.02
N THR A 140 9.99 -4.46 -9.86
CA THR A 140 8.66 -4.35 -10.48
C THR A 140 8.73 -3.34 -11.62
N LYS A 141 7.60 -2.89 -12.15
CA LYS A 141 7.52 -1.89 -13.24
C LYS A 141 7.79 -0.44 -12.78
N ARG A 142 8.36 -0.22 -11.59
CA ARG A 142 8.57 1.12 -11.01
C ARG A 142 9.94 1.67 -11.38
N THR A 143 9.99 2.93 -11.80
CA THR A 143 11.22 3.62 -12.18
C THR A 143 11.88 4.29 -10.96
N PHE A 144 13.15 4.68 -11.11
CA PHE A 144 13.82 5.51 -10.11
C PHE A 144 13.13 6.86 -9.94
N SER A 145 12.63 7.46 -11.04
CA SER A 145 11.84 8.69 -10.99
C SER A 145 10.56 8.54 -10.15
N TYR A 146 9.88 7.39 -10.22
CA TYR A 146 8.75 7.09 -9.34
C TYR A 146 9.19 7.06 -7.87
N CYS A 147 10.29 6.39 -7.57
CA CYS A 147 10.85 6.30 -6.21
C CYS A 147 11.24 7.69 -5.66
N LEU A 148 11.85 8.54 -6.48
CA LEU A 148 12.13 9.95 -6.14
C LEU A 148 10.85 10.74 -5.82
N GLY A 149 9.76 10.47 -6.54
CA GLY A 149 8.47 11.12 -6.33
C GLY A 149 7.84 10.81 -4.97
N ILE A 150 7.97 9.57 -4.49
CA ILE A 150 7.39 9.12 -3.22
C ILE A 150 8.35 9.21 -2.02
N ALA A 151 9.66 9.32 -2.25
CA ALA A 151 10.67 9.37 -1.19
C ALA A 151 10.41 10.43 -0.09
N PRO A 152 9.94 11.66 -0.40
CA PRO A 152 9.64 12.64 0.65
C PRO A 152 8.56 12.15 1.62
N ILE A 153 7.48 11.56 1.11
CA ILE A 153 6.37 11.08 1.95
C ILE A 153 6.73 9.81 2.71
N THR A 154 7.44 8.87 2.09
CA THR A 154 7.88 7.64 2.77
C THR A 154 8.88 7.95 3.89
N LEU A 155 9.80 8.89 3.67
CA LEU A 155 10.74 9.32 4.70
C LEU A 155 10.02 9.94 5.90
N GLU A 156 9.03 10.81 5.64
CA GLU A 156 8.24 11.44 6.69
C GLU A 156 7.44 10.40 7.49
N ILE A 157 6.77 9.46 6.82
CA ILE A 157 6.07 8.34 7.46
C ILE A 157 7.04 7.53 8.33
N ASN A 158 8.21 7.18 7.79
CA ASN A 158 9.21 6.38 8.49
C ASN A 158 9.80 7.08 9.72
N ARG A 159 9.92 8.40 9.72
CA ARG A 159 10.31 9.19 10.89
C ARG A 159 9.18 9.28 11.91
N LEU A 160 7.95 9.54 11.46
CA LEU A 160 6.78 9.68 12.34
C LEU A 160 6.46 8.37 13.06
N LYS A 161 6.49 7.23 12.35
CA LYS A 161 6.20 5.93 12.99
C LYS A 161 7.18 5.62 14.13
N LYS A 162 8.47 5.92 13.94
CA LYS A 162 9.49 5.80 15.00
C LYS A 162 9.22 6.76 16.16
N LYS A 163 8.98 8.03 15.86
CA LYS A 163 8.72 9.07 16.88
C LYS A 163 7.49 8.76 17.73
N GLN A 164 6.47 8.13 17.14
CA GLN A 164 5.19 7.85 17.80
C GLN A 164 5.09 6.42 18.36
N ASN A 165 6.17 5.62 18.32
CA ASN A 165 6.13 4.19 18.65
C ASN A 165 4.96 3.46 17.95
N ALA A 166 4.83 3.70 16.65
CA ALA A 166 3.81 3.12 15.80
C ALA A 166 4.40 2.04 14.89
N ILE A 167 3.61 1.01 14.62
CA ILE A 167 3.89 0.01 13.58
C ILE A 167 2.93 0.17 12.41
N ILE A 168 3.44 -0.09 11.21
CA ILE A 168 2.66 -0.09 9.98
C ILE A 168 2.56 -1.53 9.48
N LEU A 169 1.34 -2.05 9.41
CA LEU A 169 1.03 -3.39 8.89
C LEU A 169 0.39 -3.23 7.51
N ALA A 170 0.88 -3.96 6.50
CA ALA A 170 0.31 -3.90 5.16
C ALA A 170 -0.18 -5.26 4.69
N HIS A 171 -1.46 -5.33 4.29
CA HIS A 171 -1.97 -6.52 3.63
C HIS A 171 -1.26 -6.73 2.28
N SER A 172 -1.10 -7.98 1.85
CA SER A 172 -0.41 -8.33 0.60
C SER A 172 -1.11 -7.83 -0.68
N TYR A 173 -2.30 -7.25 -0.55
CA TYR A 173 -3.04 -6.59 -1.64
C TYR A 173 -2.79 -5.08 -1.68
N GLN A 174 -1.95 -4.53 -0.80
CA GLN A 174 -1.58 -3.12 -0.86
C GLN A 174 -0.65 -2.84 -2.04
N THR A 175 -0.49 -1.58 -2.39
CA THR A 175 0.45 -1.17 -3.42
C THR A 175 1.90 -1.31 -2.93
N THR A 176 2.83 -1.52 -3.85
CA THR A 176 4.24 -1.82 -3.52
C THR A 176 4.93 -0.69 -2.75
N ASP A 177 4.54 0.56 -2.99
CA ASP A 177 5.00 1.73 -2.25
C ASP A 177 4.57 1.73 -0.78
N ILE A 178 3.39 1.19 -0.46
CA ILE A 178 3.00 0.95 0.93
C ILE A 178 3.77 -0.25 1.50
N MET A 179 3.69 -1.40 0.81
CA MET A 179 4.29 -2.67 1.27
C MET A 179 5.79 -2.56 1.52
N TYR A 180 6.54 -2.00 0.57
CA TYR A 180 8.00 -1.96 0.63
C TYR A 180 8.57 -0.57 0.93
N GLY A 181 7.74 0.47 0.88
CA GLY A 181 8.14 1.81 1.25
C GLY A 181 8.00 2.10 2.74
N VAL A 182 6.89 1.72 3.37
CA VAL A 182 6.60 2.15 4.76
C VAL A 182 6.17 1.05 5.72
N ALA A 183 5.68 -0.09 5.25
CA ALA A 183 5.25 -1.18 6.13
C ALA A 183 6.42 -1.79 6.91
N ASP A 184 6.20 -2.10 8.19
CA ASP A 184 7.11 -2.88 9.03
C ASP A 184 6.90 -4.38 8.82
N PHE A 185 5.64 -4.79 8.60
CA PHE A 185 5.27 -6.17 8.33
C PHE A 185 4.29 -6.25 7.16
N ILE A 186 4.50 -7.26 6.31
CA ILE A 186 3.66 -7.56 5.15
C ILE A 186 3.13 -8.99 5.31
N GLY A 187 1.82 -9.18 5.13
CA GLY A 187 1.22 -10.49 5.37
C GLY A 187 -0.23 -10.61 4.94
N ASP A 188 -0.86 -11.65 5.47
CA ASP A 188 -2.30 -11.87 5.39
C ASP A 188 -3.02 -11.21 6.58
N SER A 189 -4.35 -11.23 6.55
CA SER A 189 -5.22 -10.53 7.50
C SER A 189 -4.92 -10.89 8.96
N TYR A 190 -5.02 -12.18 9.29
CA TYR A 190 -4.94 -12.63 10.68
C TYR A 190 -3.49 -12.68 11.19
N GLY A 191 -2.54 -13.10 10.35
CA GLY A 191 -1.13 -13.15 10.71
C GLY A 191 -0.60 -11.78 11.12
N LEU A 192 -0.99 -10.72 10.40
CA LEU A 192 -0.63 -9.34 10.75
C LEU A 192 -1.20 -8.90 12.11
N ALA A 193 -2.48 -9.20 12.37
CA ALA A 193 -3.10 -8.83 13.63
C ALA A 193 -2.45 -9.52 14.85
N LYS A 194 -1.99 -10.77 14.66
CA LYS A 194 -1.20 -11.51 15.66
C LYS A 194 0.22 -10.95 15.84
N ILE A 195 0.90 -10.58 14.76
CA ILE A 195 2.21 -9.91 14.84
C ILE A 195 2.07 -8.62 15.66
N ALA A 196 1.01 -7.84 15.41
CA ALA A 196 0.71 -6.64 16.19
C ALA A 196 0.54 -6.93 17.69
N SER A 197 -0.11 -8.03 18.07
CA SER A 197 -0.31 -8.38 19.50
C SER A 197 0.96 -8.78 20.23
N GLN A 198 2.01 -9.14 19.48
CA GLN A 198 3.31 -9.52 20.02
C GLN A 198 4.35 -8.38 19.97
N HIS A 199 4.00 -7.24 19.36
CA HIS A 199 4.89 -6.09 19.23
C HIS A 199 4.67 -5.07 20.35
N ASP A 200 5.69 -4.31 20.75
CA ASP A 200 5.60 -3.33 21.85
C ASP A 200 4.98 -1.98 21.46
N ALA A 201 4.64 -1.81 20.19
CA ALA A 201 4.10 -0.57 19.67
C ALA A 201 2.67 -0.37 20.15
N GLN A 202 2.35 0.85 20.60
CA GLN A 202 1.02 1.20 21.12
C GLN A 202 0.06 1.66 20.03
N LYS A 203 0.60 2.10 18.89
CA LYS A 203 -0.15 2.57 17.74
C LYS A 203 0.03 1.63 16.56
N ILE A 204 -1.06 1.22 15.93
CA ILE A 204 -1.10 0.35 14.77
C ILE A 204 -1.72 1.12 13.61
N ILE A 205 -0.96 1.31 12.53
CA ILE A 205 -1.50 1.76 11.25
C ILE A 205 -1.68 0.53 10.36
N PHE A 206 -2.91 0.06 10.24
CA PHE A 206 -3.25 -1.15 9.51
C PHE A 206 -3.72 -0.78 8.09
N CYS A 207 -2.82 -0.91 7.12
CA CYS A 207 -3.09 -0.64 5.71
C CYS A 207 -3.88 -1.81 5.09
N SER A 208 -5.18 -1.83 5.33
CA SER A 208 -6.15 -2.82 4.83
C SER A 208 -7.57 -2.27 4.79
N VAL A 209 -8.53 -3.14 4.49
CA VAL A 209 -9.97 -2.90 4.65
C VAL A 209 -10.40 -2.84 6.13
N HIS A 210 -11.55 -2.21 6.39
CA HIS A 210 -12.05 -1.86 7.72
C HIS A 210 -12.16 -3.05 8.68
N PHE A 211 -12.77 -4.16 8.25
CA PHE A 211 -12.98 -5.33 9.10
C PHE A 211 -11.67 -5.99 9.59
N MET A 212 -10.57 -5.83 8.85
CA MET A 212 -9.26 -6.31 9.28
C MET A 212 -8.70 -5.41 10.38
N GLY A 213 -8.96 -4.10 10.30
CA GLY A 213 -8.70 -3.14 11.38
C GLY A 213 -9.50 -3.49 12.64
N GLU A 214 -10.78 -3.83 12.50
CA GLU A 214 -11.61 -4.33 13.60
C GLU A 214 -11.02 -5.60 14.22
N THR A 215 -10.58 -6.55 13.39
CA THR A 215 -9.91 -7.78 13.85
C THR A 215 -8.62 -7.46 14.62
N ALA A 216 -7.83 -6.50 14.14
CA ALA A 216 -6.65 -6.03 14.85
C ALA A 216 -7.01 -5.40 16.19
N LYS A 217 -8.07 -4.58 16.27
CA LYS A 217 -8.54 -3.98 17.53
C LYS A 217 -9.06 -5.03 18.51
N ILE A 218 -9.78 -6.06 18.04
CA ILE A 218 -10.25 -7.16 18.89
C ILE A 218 -9.06 -7.92 19.53
N LEU A 219 -7.99 -8.15 18.77
CA LEU A 219 -6.79 -8.84 19.26
C LEU A 219 -5.85 -7.92 20.06
N ASN A 220 -6.03 -6.60 19.96
CA ASN A 220 -5.21 -5.58 20.59
C ASN A 220 -6.08 -4.51 21.28
N PRO A 221 -6.90 -4.88 22.28
CA PRO A 221 -7.93 -3.99 22.83
C PRO A 221 -7.36 -2.69 23.40
N GLU A 222 -6.17 -2.75 24.00
CA GLU A 222 -5.51 -1.61 24.63
C GLU A 222 -4.74 -0.71 23.65
N LYS A 223 -4.55 -1.14 22.39
CA LYS A 223 -3.78 -0.38 21.40
C LYS A 223 -4.67 0.53 20.58
N GLU A 224 -4.10 1.64 20.12
CA GLU A 224 -4.75 2.48 19.12
C GLU A 224 -4.61 1.83 17.74
N VAL A 225 -5.72 1.57 17.07
CA VAL A 225 -5.73 0.94 15.74
C VAL A 225 -6.35 1.90 14.75
N PHE A 226 -5.62 2.17 13.67
CA PHE A 226 -6.04 3.06 12.61
C PHE A 226 -6.07 2.31 11.28
N VAL A 227 -7.09 2.55 10.48
CA VAL A 227 -7.13 2.15 9.07
C VAL A 227 -7.04 3.43 8.22
N PRO A 228 -6.01 3.58 7.36
CA PRO A 228 -5.77 4.85 6.69
C PRO A 228 -6.91 5.35 5.78
N ALA A 229 -7.74 4.46 5.24
CA ALA A 229 -8.91 4.86 4.47
C ALA A 229 -10.12 4.02 4.88
N VAL A 230 -11.32 4.58 4.72
CA VAL A 230 -12.59 3.85 4.92
C VAL A 230 -12.80 2.90 3.74
N ALA A 231 -12.07 1.79 3.74
CA ALA A 231 -12.10 0.78 2.70
C ALA A 231 -13.01 -0.38 3.11
N GLY A 232 -14.13 -0.52 2.39
CA GLY A 232 -15.12 -1.58 2.56
C GLY A 232 -14.67 -2.95 2.06
N CYS A 233 -15.61 -3.89 1.94
CA CYS A 233 -15.40 -5.20 1.34
C CYS A 233 -16.73 -5.84 0.97
N SER A 234 -16.90 -6.26 -0.28
CA SER A 234 -18.15 -6.85 -0.77
C SER A 234 -18.61 -8.06 0.06
N LEU A 235 -17.67 -8.89 0.51
CA LEU A 235 -17.97 -10.04 1.38
C LEU A 235 -18.44 -9.60 2.77
N ALA A 236 -17.73 -8.67 3.39
CA ALA A 236 -18.07 -8.21 4.73
C ALA A 236 -19.40 -7.46 4.77
N GLU A 237 -19.72 -6.74 3.70
CA GLU A 237 -20.98 -6.00 3.50
C GLU A 237 -22.15 -6.91 3.12
N SER A 238 -21.89 -8.16 2.70
CA SER A 238 -22.95 -9.07 2.25
C SER A 238 -23.79 -9.66 3.40
N ILE A 239 -23.36 -9.52 4.66
CA ILE A 239 -24.04 -10.09 5.82
C ILE A 239 -23.96 -9.18 7.04
N THR A 240 -25.03 -9.14 7.84
CA THR A 240 -25.11 -8.38 9.10
C THR A 240 -25.24 -9.29 10.33
N ALA A 241 -25.04 -8.75 11.53
CA ALA A 241 -25.28 -9.49 12.77
C ALA A 241 -26.74 -9.92 12.96
N GLU A 242 -27.69 -9.13 12.43
CA GLU A 242 -29.11 -9.51 12.40
C GLU A 242 -29.35 -10.73 11.51
N ASP A 243 -28.68 -10.82 10.35
CA ASP A 243 -28.77 -11.99 9.48
C ASP A 243 -28.26 -13.26 10.17
N VAL A 244 -27.17 -13.17 10.94
CA VAL A 244 -26.66 -14.32 11.72
C VAL A 244 -27.67 -14.76 12.79
N ARG A 245 -28.31 -13.82 13.50
CA ARG A 245 -29.35 -14.13 14.49
C ARG A 245 -30.58 -14.78 13.83
N ASN A 246 -30.96 -14.34 12.64
CA ASN A 246 -32.02 -14.95 11.84
C ASN A 246 -31.64 -16.36 11.36
N LEU A 247 -30.39 -16.58 10.95
CA LEU A 247 -29.88 -17.92 10.61
C LEU A 247 -29.94 -18.87 11.82
N LYS A 248 -29.51 -18.42 13.00
CA LYS A 248 -29.58 -19.21 14.24
C LYS A 248 -31.02 -19.54 14.66
N THR A 249 -31.97 -18.64 14.39
CA THR A 249 -33.40 -18.89 14.62
C THR A 249 -33.97 -19.91 13.63
N ARG A 250 -33.56 -19.82 12.36
CA ARG A 250 -33.99 -20.75 11.30
C ARG A 250 -33.38 -22.14 11.43
N TYR A 251 -32.17 -22.23 11.98
CA TYR A 251 -31.40 -23.46 12.15
C TYR A 251 -30.88 -23.60 13.59
N PRO A 252 -31.77 -23.84 14.58
CA PRO A 252 -31.37 -23.90 15.98
C PRO A 252 -30.35 -25.02 16.24
N GLY A 253 -29.29 -24.69 16.98
CA GLY A 253 -28.25 -25.64 17.39
C GLY A 253 -27.19 -25.95 16.33
N ILE A 254 -27.30 -25.43 15.11
CA ILE A 254 -26.26 -25.58 14.07
C ILE A 254 -25.17 -24.52 14.28
N PRO A 255 -23.89 -24.89 14.39
CA PRO A 255 -22.81 -23.93 14.61
C PRO A 255 -22.57 -23.04 13.40
N VAL A 256 -22.28 -21.77 13.65
CA VAL A 256 -21.91 -20.76 12.65
C VAL A 256 -20.39 -20.61 12.59
N VAL A 257 -19.81 -21.09 11.48
CA VAL A 257 -18.41 -20.87 11.10
C VAL A 257 -18.32 -19.66 10.19
N THR A 258 -17.58 -18.65 10.63
CA THR A 258 -17.55 -17.33 10.00
C THR A 258 -16.18 -17.02 9.44
N TYR A 259 -16.08 -16.81 8.15
CA TYR A 259 -14.87 -16.30 7.53
C TYR A 259 -14.55 -14.90 8.07
N VAL A 260 -13.28 -14.63 8.36
CA VAL A 260 -12.82 -13.35 8.95
C VAL A 260 -13.17 -12.11 8.11
N ASN A 261 -13.53 -12.28 6.84
CA ASN A 261 -13.98 -11.21 5.95
C ASN A 261 -15.44 -10.79 6.24
N THR A 262 -15.67 -10.33 7.46
CA THR A 262 -16.98 -9.98 8.06
C THR A 262 -16.78 -8.88 9.11
N SER A 263 -17.81 -8.14 9.50
CA SER A 263 -17.68 -7.13 10.57
C SER A 263 -17.43 -7.76 11.95
N ALA A 264 -16.97 -6.95 12.92
CA ALA A 264 -16.87 -7.34 14.33
C ALA A 264 -18.22 -7.79 14.90
N GLU A 265 -19.31 -7.13 14.53
CA GLU A 265 -20.66 -7.50 14.97
C GLU A 265 -21.06 -8.89 14.49
N VAL A 266 -20.77 -9.23 13.23
CA VAL A 266 -21.01 -10.57 12.69
C VAL A 266 -20.18 -11.61 13.45
N LYS A 267 -18.90 -11.30 13.74
CA LYS A 267 -18.03 -12.18 14.54
C LYS A 267 -18.54 -12.38 15.97
N ALA A 268 -19.19 -11.37 16.55
CA ALA A 268 -19.77 -11.43 17.89
C ALA A 268 -20.96 -12.39 17.98
N GLU A 269 -21.72 -12.54 16.88
CA GLU A 269 -22.84 -13.50 16.79
C GLU A 269 -22.41 -14.90 16.33
N SER A 270 -21.13 -15.09 16.00
CA SER A 270 -20.59 -16.33 15.43
C SER A 270 -20.05 -17.29 16.49
N ASP A 271 -20.10 -18.60 16.22
CA ASP A 271 -19.61 -19.60 17.16
C ASP A 271 -18.10 -19.79 17.06
N ILE A 272 -17.54 -19.68 15.85
CA ILE A 272 -16.11 -19.74 15.58
C ILE A 272 -15.75 -19.04 14.27
N CYS A 273 -14.61 -18.34 14.23
CA CYS A 273 -14.09 -17.75 13.01
C CYS A 273 -13.21 -18.73 12.21
N CYS A 274 -12.97 -18.43 10.93
CA CYS A 274 -11.96 -19.09 10.10
C CYS A 274 -11.30 -18.12 9.11
N THR A 275 -10.21 -18.55 8.50
CA THR A 275 -9.52 -17.89 7.37
C THR A 275 -9.46 -18.86 6.19
N SER A 276 -9.11 -18.39 4.99
CA SER A 276 -8.89 -19.28 3.84
C SER A 276 -7.79 -20.33 4.06
N SER A 277 -6.86 -20.09 5.00
CA SER A 277 -5.78 -21.04 5.32
C SER A 277 -6.19 -22.17 6.27
N ASN A 278 -7.28 -22.03 7.02
CA ASN A 278 -7.67 -23.00 8.06
C ASN A 278 -9.16 -23.39 8.04
N ALA A 279 -9.96 -22.88 7.11
CA ALA A 279 -11.41 -23.13 7.08
C ALA A 279 -11.78 -24.61 7.06
N LEU A 280 -11.16 -25.43 6.20
CA LEU A 280 -11.42 -26.87 6.18
C LEU A 280 -11.10 -27.52 7.54
N LYS A 281 -9.96 -27.15 8.15
CA LYS A 281 -9.57 -27.65 9.47
C LYS A 281 -10.57 -27.26 10.55
N ILE A 282 -11.06 -26.02 10.54
CA ILE A 282 -12.09 -25.55 11.48
C ILE A 282 -13.38 -26.36 11.29
N ILE A 283 -13.85 -26.50 10.05
CA ILE A 283 -15.04 -27.27 9.71
C ILE A 283 -14.94 -28.73 10.22
N GLU A 284 -13.82 -29.39 9.95
CA GLU A 284 -13.59 -30.79 10.36
C GLU A 284 -13.45 -30.96 11.88
N SER A 285 -13.01 -29.92 12.59
CA SER A 285 -12.80 -29.98 14.04
C SER A 285 -14.09 -29.95 14.87
N LEU A 286 -15.19 -29.45 14.30
CA LEU A 286 -16.47 -29.38 14.99
C LEU A 286 -17.11 -30.77 15.06
N PRO A 287 -17.81 -31.16 16.14
CA PRO A 287 -18.47 -32.45 16.22
C PRO A 287 -19.70 -32.56 15.29
N ASP A 288 -20.26 -31.44 14.86
CA ASP A 288 -21.53 -31.34 14.14
C ASP A 288 -21.45 -31.86 12.69
N GLU A 289 -22.47 -32.61 12.25
CA GLU A 289 -22.56 -33.07 10.85
C GLU A 289 -22.97 -31.98 9.87
N THR A 290 -23.66 -30.95 10.35
CA THR A 290 -24.09 -29.79 9.57
C THR A 290 -23.52 -28.52 10.18
N ILE A 291 -23.04 -27.61 9.33
CA ILE A 291 -22.43 -26.35 9.73
C ILE A 291 -23.01 -25.21 8.87
N ILE A 292 -23.24 -24.05 9.46
CA ILE A 292 -23.50 -22.82 8.72
C ILE A 292 -22.14 -22.17 8.40
N PHE A 293 -21.86 -21.93 7.12
CA PHE A 293 -20.63 -21.28 6.66
C PHE A 293 -20.95 -19.95 5.97
N ILE A 294 -20.37 -18.86 6.49
CA ILE A 294 -20.63 -17.49 6.03
C ILE A 294 -19.34 -16.69 5.84
N PRO A 295 -19.35 -15.61 5.02
CA PRO A 295 -20.42 -15.20 4.11
C PRO A 295 -20.22 -15.73 2.68
N ASP A 296 -19.06 -16.30 2.37
CA ASP A 296 -18.64 -16.58 1.00
C ASP A 296 -19.21 -17.90 0.48
N ILE A 297 -20.11 -17.81 -0.50
CA ILE A 297 -20.74 -18.99 -1.10
C ILE A 297 -19.77 -19.81 -1.95
N LEU A 298 -18.82 -19.18 -2.64
CA LEU A 298 -17.89 -19.85 -3.56
C LEU A 298 -16.87 -20.65 -2.77
N MET A 299 -16.32 -20.05 -1.72
CA MET A 299 -15.47 -20.75 -0.76
C MET A 299 -16.23 -21.89 -0.08
N GLY A 300 -17.47 -21.65 0.35
CA GLY A 300 -18.33 -22.70 0.91
C GLY A 300 -18.55 -23.88 -0.04
N GLN A 301 -18.82 -23.62 -1.32
CA GLN A 301 -18.98 -24.65 -2.36
C GLN A 301 -17.69 -25.45 -2.58
N ASN A 302 -16.54 -24.76 -2.63
CA ASN A 302 -15.24 -25.41 -2.80
C ASN A 302 -14.86 -26.26 -1.58
N LEU A 303 -15.19 -25.81 -0.37
CA LEU A 303 -14.98 -26.56 0.87
C LEU A 303 -15.93 -27.76 0.98
N GLN A 304 -17.18 -27.64 0.54
CA GLN A 304 -18.17 -28.72 0.56
C GLN A 304 -17.68 -29.97 -0.21
N LYS A 305 -16.88 -29.79 -1.27
CA LYS A 305 -16.27 -30.91 -2.01
C LYS A 305 -15.17 -31.64 -1.22
N GLN A 306 -14.62 -31.01 -0.18
CA GLN A 306 -13.48 -31.51 0.61
C GLN A 306 -13.89 -32.05 1.99
N THR A 307 -15.16 -31.92 2.36
CA THR A 307 -15.72 -32.41 3.63
C THR A 307 -16.94 -33.30 3.38
N LYS A 308 -17.18 -34.25 4.30
CA LYS A 308 -18.44 -35.00 4.33
C LYS A 308 -19.54 -34.27 5.10
N LYS A 309 -19.20 -33.21 5.84
CA LYS A 309 -20.16 -32.39 6.58
C LYS A 309 -21.03 -31.61 5.60
N LYS A 310 -22.27 -31.34 5.98
CA LYS A 310 -23.20 -30.53 5.19
C LYS A 310 -23.00 -29.05 5.51
N LEU A 311 -22.74 -28.24 4.50
CA LEU A 311 -22.58 -26.80 4.65
C LEU A 311 -23.86 -26.05 4.22
N ILE A 312 -24.41 -25.25 5.13
CA ILE A 312 -25.46 -24.27 4.84
C ILE A 312 -24.75 -22.95 4.53
N LEU A 313 -24.91 -22.44 3.32
CA LEU A 313 -24.12 -21.32 2.81
C LEU A 313 -24.93 -20.02 2.77
N TRP A 314 -24.26 -18.91 3.06
CA TRP A 314 -24.74 -17.56 2.78
C TRP A 314 -24.35 -17.13 1.37
N ASN A 315 -25.18 -16.30 0.72
CA ASN A 315 -24.99 -15.89 -0.67
C ASN A 315 -24.18 -14.59 -0.79
N GLY A 316 -22.97 -14.56 -0.24
CA GLY A 316 -21.99 -13.49 -0.44
C GLY A 316 -20.87 -13.91 -1.39
N THR A 317 -20.33 -12.96 -2.16
CA THR A 317 -19.19 -13.19 -3.06
C THR A 317 -18.15 -12.07 -2.97
N CYS A 318 -16.90 -12.42 -3.27
CA CYS A 318 -15.85 -11.44 -3.52
C CYS A 318 -15.93 -10.96 -4.97
N ILE A 319 -16.17 -9.66 -5.17
CA ILE A 319 -16.28 -9.05 -6.51
C ILE A 319 -14.99 -9.15 -7.34
N VAL A 320 -13.87 -9.52 -6.72
CA VAL A 320 -12.58 -9.75 -7.38
C VAL A 320 -12.51 -11.19 -7.88
N HIS A 321 -12.79 -12.16 -7.00
CA HIS A 321 -12.57 -13.57 -7.28
C HIS A 321 -13.67 -14.22 -8.12
N GLU A 322 -14.89 -13.67 -8.10
CA GLU A 322 -16.00 -14.14 -8.93
C GLU A 322 -15.81 -13.84 -10.43
N GLN A 323 -14.92 -12.90 -10.76
CA GLN A 323 -14.68 -12.44 -12.14
C GLN A 323 -13.73 -13.36 -12.93
N PHE A 324 -13.07 -14.30 -12.26
CA PHE A 324 -12.19 -15.26 -12.93
C PHE A 324 -13.00 -16.38 -13.57
N ASP A 325 -12.64 -16.69 -14.81
CA ASP A 325 -13.28 -17.72 -15.61
C ASP A 325 -12.31 -18.84 -15.98
N ARG A 326 -12.86 -20.05 -16.12
CA ARG A 326 -12.17 -21.26 -16.56
C ARG A 326 -11.47 -21.07 -17.90
N GLN A 327 -12.08 -20.34 -18.84
CA GLN A 327 -11.49 -20.12 -20.16
C GLN A 327 -10.13 -19.40 -20.07
N ALA A 328 -9.93 -18.51 -19.10
CA ALA A 328 -8.64 -17.86 -18.89
C ALA A 328 -7.56 -18.86 -18.47
N VAL A 329 -7.91 -19.87 -17.66
CA VAL A 329 -7.02 -20.96 -17.26
C VAL A 329 -6.59 -21.77 -18.46
N ASP A 330 -7.56 -22.20 -19.28
CA ASP A 330 -7.30 -23.04 -20.46
C ASP A 330 -6.46 -22.29 -21.50
N ASN A 331 -6.73 -21.00 -21.70
CA ASN A 331 -5.95 -20.14 -22.60
C ASN A 331 -4.49 -20.01 -22.15
N ILE A 332 -4.24 -19.83 -20.84
CA ILE A 332 -2.88 -19.71 -20.31
C ILE A 332 -2.12 -21.03 -20.40
N ARG A 333 -2.78 -22.17 -20.13
CA ARG A 333 -2.15 -23.49 -20.32
C ARG A 333 -1.76 -23.72 -21.79
N ALA A 334 -2.57 -23.27 -22.74
CA ALA A 334 -2.29 -23.38 -24.16
C ALA A 334 -1.12 -22.48 -24.61
N GLN A 335 -1.06 -21.24 -24.10
CA GLN A 335 -0.02 -20.28 -24.46
C GLN A 335 1.32 -20.55 -23.77
N PHE A 336 1.30 -21.00 -22.52
CA PHE A 336 2.48 -21.25 -21.69
C PHE A 336 2.44 -22.67 -21.10
N PRO A 337 2.76 -23.71 -21.91
CA PRO A 337 2.81 -25.09 -21.43
C PRO A 337 3.74 -25.24 -20.21
N GLY A 338 3.30 -26.00 -19.20
CA GLY A 338 4.06 -26.22 -17.96
C GLY A 338 3.85 -25.16 -16.87
N THR A 339 3.08 -24.10 -17.13
CA THR A 339 2.69 -23.10 -16.13
C THR A 339 1.95 -23.74 -14.96
N LYS A 340 2.31 -23.32 -13.72
CA LYS A 340 1.58 -23.65 -12.50
C LYS A 340 0.53 -22.59 -12.19
N ILE A 341 -0.73 -22.99 -12.15
CA ILE A 341 -1.87 -22.10 -11.94
C ILE A 341 -2.41 -22.34 -10.52
N LEU A 342 -2.50 -21.27 -9.73
CA LEU A 342 -2.93 -21.30 -8.34
C LEU A 342 -4.16 -20.40 -8.18
N ALA A 343 -5.23 -20.88 -7.56
CA ALA A 343 -6.45 -20.11 -7.34
C ALA A 343 -6.82 -19.95 -5.87
N HIS A 344 -7.52 -18.87 -5.56
CA HIS A 344 -8.00 -18.65 -4.21
C HIS A 344 -9.28 -19.46 -3.95
N TYR A 345 -9.54 -19.83 -2.70
CA TYR A 345 -10.77 -20.53 -2.34
C TYR A 345 -12.05 -19.75 -2.68
N GLU A 346 -11.96 -18.42 -2.79
CA GLU A 346 -13.07 -17.51 -3.14
C GLU A 346 -13.41 -17.54 -4.65
N CYS A 347 -12.69 -18.29 -5.48
CA CYS A 347 -13.00 -18.44 -6.90
C CYS A 347 -14.15 -19.41 -7.15
N THR A 348 -14.78 -19.32 -8.32
CA THR A 348 -15.82 -20.26 -8.76
C THR A 348 -15.30 -21.69 -8.78
N SER A 349 -16.19 -22.66 -8.54
CA SER A 349 -15.84 -24.09 -8.59
C SER A 349 -15.25 -24.52 -9.95
N SER A 350 -15.71 -23.93 -11.06
CA SER A 350 -15.17 -24.24 -12.39
C SER A 350 -13.70 -23.86 -12.54
N VAL A 351 -13.29 -22.75 -11.91
CA VAL A 351 -11.88 -22.34 -11.84
C VAL A 351 -11.11 -23.19 -10.85
N ALA A 352 -11.65 -23.41 -9.65
CA ALA A 352 -11.00 -24.22 -8.61
C ALA A 352 -10.68 -25.64 -9.10
N ASP A 353 -11.54 -26.25 -9.91
CA ASP A 353 -11.35 -27.59 -10.49
C ASP A 353 -10.32 -27.64 -11.65
N ALA A 354 -9.85 -26.47 -12.13
CA ALA A 354 -8.99 -26.35 -13.31
C ALA A 354 -7.50 -26.10 -13.01
N VAL A 355 -7.20 -25.78 -11.76
CA VAL A 355 -5.91 -25.26 -11.33
C VAL A 355 -5.08 -26.34 -10.63
N ASP A 356 -3.78 -26.08 -10.49
CA ASP A 356 -2.85 -27.02 -9.86
C ASP A 356 -2.92 -26.96 -8.32
N MET A 357 -3.47 -25.87 -7.76
CA MET A 357 -3.62 -25.67 -6.32
C MET A 357 -4.72 -24.65 -6.02
N VAL A 358 -5.50 -24.91 -4.97
CA VAL A 358 -6.46 -23.97 -4.39
C VAL A 358 -6.05 -23.69 -2.94
N GLY A 359 -5.96 -22.41 -2.54
CA GLY A 359 -5.46 -22.05 -1.22
C GLY A 359 -5.60 -20.58 -0.85
N SER A 360 -5.10 -20.21 0.33
CA SER A 360 -4.94 -18.80 0.72
C SER A 360 -3.80 -18.13 -0.04
N THR A 361 -3.70 -16.80 0.07
CA THR A 361 -2.54 -16.05 -0.47
C THR A 361 -1.22 -16.50 0.12
N GLY A 362 -1.19 -16.84 1.43
CA GLY A 362 -0.02 -17.41 2.09
C GLY A 362 0.38 -18.76 1.51
N ASP A 363 -0.60 -19.63 1.23
CA ASP A 363 -0.35 -20.94 0.62
C ASP A 363 0.19 -20.79 -0.81
N MET A 364 -0.31 -19.83 -1.59
CA MET A 364 0.20 -19.54 -2.94
C MET A 364 1.65 -19.08 -2.90
N LEU A 365 1.98 -18.14 -2.01
CA LEU A 365 3.36 -17.64 -1.87
C LEU A 365 4.31 -18.76 -1.45
N LYS A 366 3.88 -19.63 -0.54
CA LYS A 366 4.63 -20.82 -0.15
C LYS A 366 4.84 -21.75 -1.35
N TYR A 367 3.79 -22.02 -2.13
CA TYR A 367 3.87 -22.86 -3.32
C TYR A 367 4.86 -22.30 -4.35
N VAL A 368 4.79 -21.00 -4.65
CA VAL A 368 5.72 -20.34 -5.60
C VAL A 368 7.16 -20.44 -5.12
N LYS A 369 7.41 -20.28 -3.82
CA LYS A 369 8.74 -20.39 -3.22
C LYS A 369 9.32 -21.80 -3.32
N GLU A 370 8.50 -22.83 -3.10
CA GLU A 370 8.95 -24.23 -2.99
C GLU A 370 8.95 -24.98 -4.34
N ASN A 371 8.09 -24.57 -5.28
CA ASN A 371 7.96 -25.23 -6.57
C ASN A 371 9.05 -24.74 -7.54
N PRO A 372 9.67 -25.61 -8.35
CA PRO A 372 10.75 -25.21 -9.27
C PRO A 372 10.26 -24.70 -10.63
N ALA A 373 8.96 -24.63 -10.89
CA ALA A 373 8.45 -24.12 -12.16
C ALA A 373 8.96 -22.71 -12.47
N GLU A 374 9.04 -22.40 -13.76
CA GLU A 374 9.45 -21.09 -14.27
C GLU A 374 8.27 -20.12 -14.33
N HIS A 375 7.12 -20.61 -14.81
CA HIS A 375 5.92 -19.82 -15.05
C HIS A 375 4.80 -20.14 -14.06
N TYR A 376 4.16 -19.09 -13.53
CA TYR A 376 3.01 -19.19 -12.63
C TYR A 376 1.88 -18.26 -13.07
N MET A 377 0.64 -18.67 -12.87
CA MET A 377 -0.52 -17.81 -12.93
C MET A 377 -1.21 -17.79 -11.57
N LEU A 378 -1.43 -16.59 -11.04
CA LEU A 378 -2.04 -16.39 -9.73
C LEU A 378 -3.45 -15.83 -9.93
N ILE A 379 -4.45 -16.66 -9.67
CA ILE A 379 -5.87 -16.32 -9.79
C ILE A 379 -6.32 -15.75 -8.45
N THR A 380 -5.95 -14.49 -8.23
CA THR A 380 -6.20 -13.71 -7.02
C THR A 380 -5.99 -12.22 -7.30
N GLU A 381 -5.94 -11.38 -6.26
CA GLU A 381 -5.71 -9.94 -6.39
C GLU A 381 -4.28 -9.61 -6.88
N CYS A 382 -4.15 -8.59 -7.72
CA CYS A 382 -2.89 -8.19 -8.37
C CYS A 382 -1.72 -7.92 -7.43
N GLY A 383 -1.95 -7.47 -6.19
CA GLY A 383 -0.89 -7.19 -5.23
C GLY A 383 -0.03 -8.41 -4.90
N ILE A 384 -0.57 -9.62 -5.01
CA ILE A 384 0.23 -10.85 -4.86
C ILE A 384 1.21 -11.02 -6.03
N THR A 385 0.81 -10.64 -7.24
CA THR A 385 1.71 -10.70 -8.40
C THR A 385 2.90 -9.77 -8.21
N ASP A 386 2.66 -8.53 -7.78
CA ASP A 386 3.72 -7.56 -7.49
C ASP A 386 4.64 -8.05 -6.36
N ARG A 387 4.06 -8.67 -5.33
CA ARG A 387 4.79 -9.27 -4.22
C ARG A 387 5.69 -10.42 -4.68
N VAL A 388 5.17 -11.34 -5.50
CA VAL A 388 5.96 -12.45 -6.07
C VAL A 388 7.10 -11.92 -6.94
N GLN A 389 6.84 -10.94 -7.82
CA GLN A 389 7.89 -10.34 -8.64
C GLN A 389 9.00 -9.66 -7.81
N THR A 390 8.63 -9.06 -6.67
CA THR A 390 9.59 -8.41 -5.77
C THR A 390 10.42 -9.41 -4.96
N GLU A 391 9.78 -10.46 -4.45
CA GLU A 391 10.41 -11.45 -3.54
C GLU A 391 11.10 -12.60 -4.29
N PHE A 392 10.62 -12.96 -5.48
CA PHE A 392 11.08 -14.08 -6.29
C PHE A 392 11.29 -13.65 -7.75
N PRO A 393 12.32 -12.83 -8.05
CA PRO A 393 12.51 -12.23 -9.38
C PRO A 393 12.73 -13.26 -10.51
N ASP A 394 13.17 -14.47 -10.18
CA ASP A 394 13.36 -15.57 -11.13
C ASP A 394 12.06 -16.32 -11.47
N LYS A 395 10.92 -15.93 -10.86
CA LYS A 395 9.61 -16.56 -11.06
C LYS A 395 8.77 -15.66 -11.96
N HIS A 396 8.38 -16.18 -13.12
CA HIS A 396 7.64 -15.42 -14.12
C HIS A 396 6.13 -15.55 -13.90
N ILE A 397 5.45 -14.42 -13.69
CA ILE A 397 3.99 -14.39 -13.58
C ILE A 397 3.36 -14.13 -14.95
N VAL A 398 2.44 -14.99 -15.35
CA VAL A 398 1.65 -14.90 -16.59
C VAL A 398 0.17 -14.76 -16.29
N GLY A 399 -0.58 -14.24 -17.28
CA GLY A 399 -2.02 -14.05 -17.19
C GLY A 399 -2.43 -12.70 -16.57
N SER A 400 -3.74 -12.49 -16.53
CA SER A 400 -4.36 -11.30 -15.97
C SER A 400 -4.68 -11.49 -14.49
N CYS A 401 -4.49 -10.44 -13.71
CA CYS A 401 -4.96 -10.34 -12.33
C CYS A 401 -6.11 -9.33 -12.23
N GLN A 402 -6.83 -9.34 -11.11
CA GLN A 402 -7.91 -8.40 -10.81
C GLN A 402 -7.50 -7.47 -9.65
N LEU A 403 -7.89 -6.20 -9.72
CA LEU A 403 -7.61 -5.23 -8.67
C LEU A 403 -8.79 -5.15 -7.70
N CYS A 404 -8.51 -5.26 -6.40
CA CYS A 404 -9.54 -4.99 -5.39
C CYS A 404 -9.74 -3.47 -5.26
N PRO A 405 -10.89 -2.90 -5.66
CA PRO A 405 -11.07 -1.45 -5.64
C PRO A 405 -10.97 -0.89 -4.22
N TYR A 406 -11.40 -1.64 -3.20
CA TYR A 406 -11.32 -1.25 -1.80
C TYR A 406 -9.87 -1.19 -1.28
N MET A 407 -9.06 -2.23 -1.53
CA MET A 407 -7.67 -2.25 -1.08
C MET A 407 -6.85 -1.11 -1.67
N LYS A 408 -7.11 -0.73 -2.93
CA LYS A 408 -6.40 0.36 -3.63
C LYS A 408 -6.91 1.77 -3.31
N GLN A 409 -7.90 1.91 -2.42
CA GLN A 409 -8.28 3.23 -1.90
C GLN A 409 -7.21 3.82 -1.00
N ILE A 410 -6.42 2.97 -0.34
CA ILE A 410 -5.38 3.39 0.60
C ILE A 410 -4.16 3.90 -0.17
N LYS A 411 -3.75 5.13 0.11
CA LYS A 411 -2.54 5.75 -0.46
C LYS A 411 -1.55 6.15 0.63
N LEU A 412 -0.31 6.46 0.24
CA LEU A 412 0.72 6.94 1.17
C LEU A 412 0.29 8.20 1.92
N GLU A 413 -0.44 9.11 1.27
CA GLU A 413 -0.99 10.31 1.88
C GLU A 413 -1.95 10.00 3.02
N ASP A 414 -2.77 8.96 2.86
CA ASP A 414 -3.70 8.51 3.88
C ASP A 414 -2.97 7.94 5.10
N VAL A 415 -1.88 7.18 4.86
CA VAL A 415 -1.00 6.66 5.92
C VAL A 415 -0.33 7.80 6.68
N LEU A 416 0.18 8.80 5.96
CA LEU A 416 0.79 9.99 6.57
C LEU A 416 -0.24 10.78 7.40
N ASN A 417 -1.47 10.94 6.89
CA ASN A 417 -2.55 11.61 7.60
C ASN A 417 -2.95 10.86 8.86
N ALA A 418 -3.06 9.52 8.80
CA ALA A 418 -3.36 8.69 9.97
C ALA A 418 -2.30 8.83 11.08
N LEU A 419 -1.03 9.05 10.72
CA LEU A 419 0.05 9.34 11.68
C LEU A 419 0.01 10.77 12.23
N LYS A 420 -0.32 11.77 11.41
CA LYS A 420 -0.25 13.19 11.81
C LYS A 420 -1.49 13.69 12.53
N SER A 421 -2.66 13.42 11.96
CA SER A 421 -3.95 13.99 12.35
C SER A 421 -5.07 13.10 11.84
N PRO A 422 -5.26 11.92 12.46
CA PRO A 422 -6.26 10.96 12.00
C PRO A 422 -7.66 11.56 12.10
N LYS A 423 -8.46 11.32 11.06
CA LYS A 423 -9.91 11.58 11.06
C LYS A 423 -10.62 10.54 11.91
N LYS A 424 -11.81 10.88 12.42
CA LYS A 424 -12.60 9.97 13.26
C LYS A 424 -12.85 8.62 12.58
N GLU A 425 -13.14 8.63 11.28
CA GLU A 425 -13.46 7.42 10.51
C GLU A 425 -12.23 6.52 10.25
N GLN A 426 -11.01 7.02 10.50
CA GLN A 426 -9.78 6.23 10.42
C GLN A 426 -9.48 5.49 11.72
N ILE A 427 -10.17 5.82 12.82
CA ILE A 427 -9.94 5.24 14.14
C ILE A 427 -10.89 4.05 14.33
N ILE A 428 -10.34 2.89 14.67
CA ILE A 428 -11.15 1.71 14.96
C ILE A 428 -11.55 1.71 16.42
N GLU A 429 -12.82 2.01 16.66
CA GLU A 429 -13.49 1.92 17.96
C GLU A 429 -14.54 0.80 17.89
N LEU A 430 -14.62 0.00 18.95
CA LEU A 430 -15.58 -1.10 19.08
C LEU A 430 -16.20 -1.06 20.47
N ASP A 431 -17.51 -1.29 20.54
CA ASP A 431 -18.17 -1.45 21.84
C ASP A 431 -17.60 -2.66 22.58
N LYS A 432 -17.46 -2.51 23.90
CA LYS A 432 -16.83 -3.52 24.76
C LYS A 432 -17.52 -4.89 24.62
N GLU A 433 -18.85 -4.91 24.55
CA GLU A 433 -19.60 -6.16 24.40
C GLU A 433 -19.33 -6.86 23.05
N ILE A 434 -19.31 -6.09 21.96
CA ILE A 434 -18.98 -6.61 20.61
C ILE A 434 -17.56 -7.17 20.62
N LEU A 435 -16.60 -6.41 21.18
CA LEU A 435 -15.21 -6.81 21.26
C LEU A 435 -15.07 -8.14 22.02
N GLU A 436 -15.65 -8.25 23.22
CA GLU A 436 -15.55 -9.46 24.05
C GLU A 436 -16.18 -10.68 23.38
N LYS A 437 -17.35 -10.51 22.72
CA LYS A 437 -18.02 -11.59 21.99
C LYS A 437 -17.24 -12.00 20.75
N ALA A 438 -16.81 -11.06 19.92
CA ALA A 438 -16.04 -11.34 18.71
C ALA A 438 -14.67 -11.96 19.04
N LYS A 439 -14.06 -11.57 20.16
CA LYS A 439 -12.82 -12.18 20.63
C LYS A 439 -12.98 -13.67 20.90
N LYS A 440 -14.12 -14.11 21.46
CA LYS A 440 -14.36 -15.54 21.73
C LYS A 440 -14.35 -16.38 20.45
N SER A 441 -14.97 -15.90 19.36
CA SER A 441 -15.01 -16.66 18.10
C SER A 441 -13.63 -16.70 17.41
N LEU A 442 -12.83 -15.64 17.53
CA LEU A 442 -11.44 -15.59 17.06
C LEU A 442 -10.49 -16.46 17.92
N ASP A 443 -10.62 -16.42 19.25
CA ASP A 443 -9.80 -17.23 20.16
C ASP A 443 -10.03 -18.73 19.92
N ARG A 444 -11.28 -19.16 19.74
CA ARG A 444 -11.62 -20.55 19.38
C ARG A 444 -10.96 -21.00 18.07
N MET A 445 -10.97 -20.15 17.05
CA MET A 445 -10.26 -20.41 15.78
C MET A 445 -8.78 -20.71 16.03
N MET A 446 -8.17 -19.98 16.97
CA MET A 446 -6.75 -20.09 17.28
C MET A 446 -6.37 -21.31 18.09
N GLU A 447 -7.18 -21.67 19.08
CA GLU A 447 -6.97 -22.89 19.86
C GLU A 447 -6.93 -24.12 18.94
N ILE A 448 -7.83 -24.18 17.96
CA ILE A 448 -7.87 -25.30 16.99
C ILE A 448 -6.71 -25.21 15.99
N SER A 449 -6.38 -24.00 15.55
CA SER A 449 -5.29 -23.81 14.58
C SER A 449 -3.92 -24.19 15.14
N THR A 450 -3.69 -23.98 16.44
CA THR A 450 -2.41 -24.24 17.12
C THR A 450 -2.23 -25.67 17.63
N LYS A 451 -3.30 -26.35 18.07
CA LYS A 451 -3.25 -27.70 18.65
C LYS A 451 -2.90 -28.85 17.69
N ALA A 452 -2.78 -28.60 16.38
CA ALA A 452 -2.51 -29.66 15.39
C ALA A 452 -1.14 -29.52 14.71
N LYS A 453 -0.10 -29.22 15.50
CA LYS A 453 1.30 -29.37 15.07
C LYS A 453 1.87 -30.67 15.62
#